data_AF-A0A3N4SSG2-F1
#
_entry.id   AF-A0A3N4SSG2-F1
#
_cell.length_a   1.000
_cell.length_b   1.000
_cell.length_c   1.000
_cell.angle_alpha   90.00
_cell.angle_beta   90.00
_cell.angle_gamma   90.00
#
_symmetry.space_group_name_H-M   'P 1'
#
loop_
_entity.id
_entity.type
_entity.pdbx_description
1 polymer ?
#
loop_
_entity_poly.entity_id
_entity_poly.type
_entity_poly.pdbx_seq_one_letter_code
_entity_poly.pdbx_strand_id
1 'polypeptide(L)'
;MAHTASTTADAMEAFRTALRAQTAEPPPATEAPTWLWRLATALHGELPPPDADAWATRLRDLLRTAGAPAGLRAVHVWQTDTVLPLLAEAVDIDTAASADLHRAAARGATADRDTWRAALHPVLLCLHEAAYDRASAYAEGHAGARDYALANGHSAAEADAYGHEYARLSSGANARAFAETHAEALGPALAAAYAADDCPAYADTYPGAQVRAVVRASTARDDGSAAQHLAEGLLTALTAPRR
;
A
#
# COMPACT_ATOMS: atom_id res chain seq x y z
N MET A 1 -38.26 0.60 -18.56
CA MET A 1 -36.83 0.77 -18.90
C MET A 1 -36.18 1.98 -18.23
N ALA A 2 -36.89 3.08 -17.93
CA ALA A 2 -36.31 4.24 -17.25
C ALA A 2 -35.93 4.01 -15.77
N HIS A 3 -36.70 3.19 -15.04
CA HIS A 3 -36.47 2.95 -13.60
C HIS A 3 -35.13 2.23 -13.31
N THR A 4 -34.77 1.25 -14.15
CA THR A 4 -33.57 0.41 -13.97
C THR A 4 -32.26 1.14 -14.29
N ALA A 5 -32.30 2.10 -15.23
CA ALA A 5 -31.14 2.93 -15.59
C ALA A 5 -30.81 3.94 -14.47
N SER A 6 -31.83 4.55 -13.85
CA SER A 6 -31.66 5.45 -12.70
C SER A 6 -30.97 4.74 -11.54
N THR A 7 -31.44 3.55 -11.16
CA THR A 7 -30.86 2.77 -10.06
C THR A 7 -29.38 2.42 -10.28
N THR A 8 -28.97 2.20 -11.52
CA THR A 8 -27.57 1.87 -11.85
C THR A 8 -26.65 3.09 -11.75
N ALA A 9 -27.12 4.25 -12.22
CA ALA A 9 -26.41 5.51 -12.09
C ALA A 9 -26.27 5.93 -10.61
N ASP A 10 -27.36 5.80 -9.83
CA ASP A 10 -27.37 6.12 -8.41
C ASP A 10 -26.41 5.22 -7.61
N ALA A 11 -26.35 3.92 -7.95
CA ALA A 11 -25.41 2.99 -7.33
C ALA A 11 -23.94 3.28 -7.68
N MET A 12 -23.66 3.73 -8.91
CA MET A 12 -22.31 4.14 -9.31
C MET A 12 -21.87 5.41 -8.56
N GLU A 13 -22.75 6.39 -8.43
CA GLU A 13 -22.42 7.63 -7.71
C GLU A 13 -22.23 7.38 -6.21
N ALA A 14 -23.05 6.50 -5.61
CA ALA A 14 -22.85 6.07 -4.22
C ALA A 14 -21.49 5.38 -4.02
N PHE A 15 -21.08 4.53 -4.97
CA PHE A 15 -19.78 3.86 -4.94
C PHE A 15 -18.61 4.86 -4.99
N ARG A 16 -18.65 5.81 -5.93
CA ARG A 16 -17.61 6.86 -6.03
C ARG A 16 -17.61 7.78 -4.82
N THR A 17 -18.79 8.16 -4.32
CA THR A 17 -18.91 8.99 -3.11
C THR A 17 -18.28 8.32 -1.91
N ALA A 18 -18.49 7.01 -1.74
CA ALA A 18 -17.88 6.25 -0.65
C ALA A 18 -16.35 6.18 -0.76
N LEU A 19 -15.80 5.99 -1.97
CA LEU A 19 -14.36 6.03 -2.20
C LEU A 19 -13.76 7.42 -1.91
N ARG A 20 -14.38 8.49 -2.43
CA ARG A 20 -13.97 9.88 -2.18
C ARG A 20 -14.01 10.24 -0.68
N ALA A 21 -15.02 9.74 0.02
CA ALA A 21 -15.17 9.92 1.47
C ALA A 21 -14.29 8.96 2.29
N GLN A 22 -13.58 8.04 1.64
CA GLN A 22 -12.72 7.02 2.26
C GLN A 22 -13.43 6.22 3.36
N THR A 23 -14.66 5.78 3.09
CA THR A 23 -15.43 5.02 4.09
C THR A 23 -14.74 3.69 4.43
N ALA A 24 -14.84 3.27 5.68
CA ALA A 24 -14.20 2.02 6.15
C ALA A 24 -14.77 0.76 5.48
N GLU A 25 -16.05 0.81 5.10
CA GLU A 25 -16.78 -0.29 4.50
C GLU A 25 -17.37 0.12 3.14
N PRO A 26 -17.50 -0.84 2.20
CA PRO A 26 -18.13 -0.60 0.92
C PRO A 26 -19.63 -0.38 1.09
N PRO A 27 -20.29 0.39 0.19
CA PRO A 27 -21.74 0.44 0.13
C PRO A 27 -22.33 -0.97 -0.01
N PRO A 28 -23.47 -1.29 0.65
CA PRO A 28 -24.01 -2.66 0.68
C PRO A 28 -24.21 -3.32 -0.69
N ALA A 29 -24.55 -2.54 -1.72
CA ALA A 29 -24.76 -3.02 -3.09
C ALA A 29 -23.46 -3.40 -3.84
N THR A 30 -22.30 -3.21 -3.23
CA THR A 30 -20.99 -3.39 -3.90
C THR A 30 -20.50 -4.83 -3.85
N GLU A 31 -20.81 -5.57 -2.78
CA GLU A 31 -20.35 -6.94 -2.51
C GLU A 31 -18.82 -7.14 -2.56
N ALA A 32 -18.04 -6.07 -2.48
CA ALA A 32 -16.57 -6.17 -2.49
C ALA A 32 -16.05 -6.71 -1.15
N PRO A 33 -15.07 -7.64 -1.16
CA PRO A 33 -14.44 -8.09 0.07
C PRO A 33 -13.65 -6.94 0.72
N THR A 34 -13.56 -6.95 2.05
CA THR A 34 -12.95 -5.87 2.84
C THR A 34 -11.54 -5.51 2.39
N TRP A 35 -10.71 -6.51 2.04
CA TRP A 35 -9.34 -6.24 1.56
C TRP A 35 -9.34 -5.46 0.24
N LEU A 36 -10.27 -5.76 -0.68
CA LEU A 36 -10.35 -5.11 -1.98
C LEU A 36 -10.87 -3.68 -1.81
N TRP A 37 -11.84 -3.49 -0.92
CA TRP A 37 -12.31 -2.15 -0.59
C TRP A 37 -11.19 -1.29 0.00
N ARG A 38 -10.41 -1.82 0.96
CA ARG A 38 -9.26 -1.12 1.55
C ARG A 38 -8.20 -0.74 0.51
N LEU A 39 -7.91 -1.63 -0.45
CA LEU A 39 -7.02 -1.33 -1.58
C LEU A 39 -7.62 -0.27 -2.49
N ALA A 40 -8.88 -0.41 -2.86
CA ALA A 40 -9.53 0.47 -3.81
C ALA A 40 -9.66 1.91 -3.29
N THR A 41 -10.01 2.07 -2.01
CA THR A 41 -10.04 3.37 -1.34
C THR A 41 -8.66 4.02 -1.33
N ALA A 42 -7.61 3.25 -1.04
CA ALA A 42 -6.25 3.78 -1.05
C ALA A 42 -5.80 4.20 -2.45
N LEU A 43 -6.00 3.35 -3.46
CA LEU A 43 -5.63 3.66 -4.84
C LEU A 43 -6.41 4.85 -5.39
N HIS A 44 -7.72 4.93 -5.13
CA HIS A 44 -8.54 6.08 -5.52
C HIS A 44 -8.01 7.40 -4.95
N GLY A 45 -7.58 7.39 -3.67
CA GLY A 45 -7.02 8.57 -3.02
C GLY A 45 -5.63 8.99 -3.52
N GLU A 46 -4.87 8.08 -4.13
CA GLU A 46 -3.54 8.37 -4.70
C GLU A 46 -3.59 8.75 -6.19
N LEU A 47 -4.72 8.50 -6.87
CA LEU A 47 -4.90 8.86 -8.28
C LEU A 47 -5.33 10.34 -8.43
N PRO A 48 -4.94 11.01 -9.54
CA PRO A 48 -5.51 12.31 -9.90
C PRO A 48 -7.04 12.23 -10.01
N PRO A 49 -7.82 13.25 -9.59
CA PRO A 49 -9.28 13.18 -9.55
C PRO A 49 -9.99 12.68 -10.83
N PRO A 50 -9.63 13.14 -12.06
CA PRO A 50 -10.31 12.64 -13.26
C PRO A 50 -10.01 11.15 -13.52
N ASP A 51 -8.81 10.68 -13.21
CA ASP A 51 -8.39 9.30 -13.41
C ASP A 51 -8.97 8.37 -12.33
N ALA A 52 -9.05 8.87 -11.09
CA ALA A 52 -9.61 8.15 -9.96
C ALA A 52 -11.07 7.72 -10.19
N ASP A 53 -11.92 8.63 -10.69
CA ASP A 53 -13.33 8.34 -10.95
C ASP A 53 -13.54 7.44 -12.18
N ALA A 54 -12.69 7.59 -13.21
CA ALA A 54 -12.69 6.72 -14.38
C ALA A 54 -12.27 5.29 -14.01
N TRP A 55 -11.22 5.16 -13.21
CA TRP A 55 -10.74 3.89 -12.68
C TRP A 55 -11.78 3.23 -11.76
N ALA A 56 -12.41 3.99 -10.85
CA ALA A 56 -13.46 3.49 -9.96
C ALA A 56 -14.65 2.90 -10.74
N THR A 57 -15.03 3.51 -11.86
CA THR A 57 -16.08 2.96 -12.74
C THR A 57 -15.68 1.63 -13.34
N ARG A 58 -14.45 1.52 -13.86
CA ARG A 58 -13.94 0.25 -14.41
C ARG A 58 -13.91 -0.85 -13.35
N LEU A 59 -13.46 -0.54 -12.13
CA LEU A 59 -13.49 -1.48 -11.01
C LEU A 59 -14.93 -1.93 -10.69
N ARG A 60 -15.87 -0.99 -10.60
CA ARG A 60 -17.26 -1.31 -10.27
C ARG A 60 -17.92 -2.18 -11.35
N ASP A 61 -17.66 -1.89 -12.62
CA ASP A 61 -18.15 -2.71 -13.73
C ASP A 61 -17.54 -4.12 -13.72
N LEU A 62 -16.25 -4.24 -13.38
CA LEU A 62 -15.60 -5.53 -13.19
C LEU A 62 -16.30 -6.32 -12.08
N LEU A 63 -16.50 -5.73 -10.90
CA LEU A 63 -17.16 -6.40 -9.79
C LEU A 63 -18.60 -6.84 -10.12
N ARG A 64 -19.32 -6.03 -10.91
CA ARG A 64 -20.68 -6.36 -11.35
C ARG A 64 -20.71 -7.51 -12.36
N THR A 65 -19.69 -7.61 -13.23
CA THR A 65 -19.68 -8.58 -14.34
C THR A 65 -19.00 -9.90 -13.97
N ALA A 66 -17.89 -9.84 -13.24
CA ALA A 66 -17.11 -11.00 -12.82
C ALA A 66 -17.46 -11.49 -11.40
N GLY A 67 -18.18 -10.69 -10.61
CA GLY A 67 -18.45 -10.95 -9.21
C GLY A 67 -17.27 -10.60 -8.30
N ALA A 68 -17.47 -10.76 -6.99
CA ALA A 68 -16.43 -10.56 -6.00
C ALA A 68 -15.32 -11.62 -6.13
N PRO A 69 -14.04 -11.24 -6.04
CA PRO A 69 -12.96 -12.21 -6.04
C PRO A 69 -13.04 -13.11 -4.81
N ALA A 70 -12.85 -14.42 -5.02
CA ALA A 70 -12.68 -15.39 -3.95
C ALA A 70 -11.19 -15.65 -3.71
N GLY A 71 -10.80 -15.72 -2.43
CA GLY A 71 -9.40 -15.90 -2.02
C GLY A 71 -8.49 -14.72 -2.37
N LEU A 72 -7.19 -14.93 -2.21
CA LEU A 72 -6.12 -13.94 -2.43
C LEU A 72 -5.41 -14.12 -3.78
N ARG A 73 -5.92 -14.97 -4.67
CA ARG A 73 -5.28 -15.19 -5.99
C ARG A 73 -4.99 -13.89 -6.75
N ALA A 74 -5.96 -12.97 -6.82
CA ALA A 74 -5.77 -11.68 -7.47
C ALA A 74 -4.68 -10.84 -6.80
N VAL A 75 -4.56 -10.92 -5.47
CA VAL A 75 -3.47 -10.28 -4.71
C VAL A 75 -2.13 -10.89 -5.12
N HIS A 76 -2.00 -12.21 -5.21
CA HIS A 76 -0.75 -12.84 -5.62
C HIS A 76 -0.33 -12.50 -7.05
N VAL A 77 -1.28 -12.45 -7.99
CA VAL A 77 -1.01 -11.99 -9.37
C VAL A 77 -0.56 -10.54 -9.37
N TRP A 78 -1.28 -9.66 -8.69
CA TRP A 78 -0.95 -8.24 -8.60
C TRP A 78 0.41 -7.98 -7.95
N GLN A 79 0.74 -8.72 -6.89
CA GLN A 79 2.04 -8.64 -6.23
C GLN A 79 3.17 -9.02 -7.19
N THR A 80 3.01 -10.12 -7.93
CA THR A 80 4.03 -10.64 -8.85
C THR A 80 4.23 -9.74 -10.08
N ASP A 81 3.13 -9.29 -10.68
CA ASP A 81 3.16 -8.67 -12.01
C ASP A 81 3.20 -7.13 -11.94
N THR A 82 3.01 -6.54 -10.75
CA THR A 82 2.95 -5.08 -10.59
C THR A 82 3.74 -4.59 -9.39
N VAL A 83 3.42 -5.04 -8.17
CA VAL A 83 4.00 -4.45 -6.96
C VAL A 83 5.50 -4.74 -6.84
N LEU A 84 5.91 -6.01 -6.94
CA LEU A 84 7.31 -6.40 -6.78
C LEU A 84 8.23 -5.85 -7.88
N PRO A 85 7.83 -5.81 -9.18
CA PRO A 85 8.60 -5.11 -10.21
C PRO A 85 8.79 -3.62 -9.91
N LEU A 86 7.72 -2.91 -9.52
CA LEU A 86 7.82 -1.49 -9.15
C LEU A 86 8.77 -1.27 -7.97
N LEU A 87 8.75 -2.17 -6.98
CA LEU A 87 9.67 -2.08 -5.84
C LEU A 87 11.10 -2.39 -6.23
N ALA A 88 11.34 -3.41 -7.05
CA ALA A 88 12.69 -3.74 -7.52
C ALA A 88 13.33 -2.53 -8.23
N GLU A 89 12.56 -1.79 -9.03
CA GLU A 89 13.01 -0.56 -9.70
C GLU A 89 13.18 0.61 -8.73
N ALA A 90 12.29 0.74 -7.74
CA ALA A 90 12.30 1.85 -6.79
C ALA A 90 13.47 1.80 -5.80
N VAL A 91 13.78 0.61 -5.29
CA VAL A 91 14.70 0.44 -4.14
C VAL A 91 15.89 -0.48 -4.40
N ASP A 92 16.06 -0.97 -5.64
CA ASP A 92 17.16 -1.87 -6.05
C ASP A 92 17.30 -3.10 -5.13
N ILE A 93 16.22 -3.90 -5.06
CA ILE A 93 16.15 -5.10 -4.21
C ILE A 93 15.90 -6.35 -5.04
N ASP A 94 16.41 -7.47 -4.56
CA ASP A 94 16.03 -8.78 -5.08
C ASP A 94 14.65 -9.20 -4.54
N THR A 95 13.67 -9.25 -5.44
CA THR A 95 12.31 -9.70 -5.14
C THR A 95 12.03 -11.13 -5.58
N ALA A 96 13.01 -11.85 -6.15
CA ALA A 96 12.79 -13.12 -6.84
C ALA A 96 12.13 -14.18 -5.94
N ALA A 97 12.62 -14.36 -4.71
CA ALA A 97 12.06 -15.33 -3.77
C ALA A 97 10.59 -15.03 -3.42
N SER A 98 10.25 -13.75 -3.20
CA SER A 98 8.87 -13.33 -2.94
C SER A 98 7.99 -13.50 -4.18
N ALA A 99 8.48 -13.08 -5.35
CA ALA A 99 7.79 -13.20 -6.62
C ALA A 99 7.47 -14.65 -6.98
N ASP A 100 8.41 -15.58 -6.72
CA ASP A 100 8.21 -17.00 -6.97
C ASP A 100 7.14 -17.60 -6.06
N LEU A 101 7.10 -17.22 -4.77
CA LEU A 101 6.04 -17.65 -3.86
C LEU A 101 4.67 -17.10 -4.27
N HIS A 102 4.57 -15.82 -4.61
CA HIS A 102 3.31 -15.25 -5.11
C HIS A 102 2.87 -15.94 -6.41
N ARG A 103 3.78 -16.20 -7.34
CA ARG A 103 3.46 -16.91 -8.58
C ARG A 103 3.02 -18.36 -8.34
N ALA A 104 3.61 -19.04 -7.36
CA ALA A 104 3.20 -20.39 -6.95
C ALA A 104 1.81 -20.38 -6.29
N ALA A 105 1.56 -19.46 -5.37
CA ALA A 105 0.27 -19.30 -4.69
C ALA A 105 -0.86 -18.90 -5.66
N ALA A 106 -0.56 -18.08 -6.67
CA ALA A 106 -1.52 -17.75 -7.73
C ALA A 106 -1.97 -18.97 -8.57
N ARG A 107 -1.17 -20.06 -8.55
CA ARG A 107 -1.49 -21.38 -9.14
C ARG A 107 -2.03 -22.39 -8.10
N GLY A 108 -2.29 -21.95 -6.87
CA GLY A 108 -2.82 -22.79 -5.79
C GLY A 108 -1.79 -23.63 -5.04
N ALA A 109 -0.48 -23.43 -5.26
CA ALA A 109 0.55 -24.07 -4.45
C ALA A 109 0.62 -23.40 -3.07
N THR A 110 0.75 -24.21 -2.01
CA THR A 110 0.85 -23.71 -0.64
C THR A 110 2.31 -23.63 -0.20
N ALA A 111 2.59 -22.69 0.69
CA ALA A 111 3.85 -22.57 1.41
C ALA A 111 3.51 -22.25 2.87
N ASP A 112 4.36 -22.69 3.80
CA ASP A 112 4.15 -22.43 5.22
C ASP A 112 4.47 -20.97 5.59
N ARG A 113 4.09 -20.59 6.81
CA ARG A 113 4.27 -19.23 7.35
C ARG A 113 5.75 -18.84 7.43
N ASP A 114 6.65 -19.78 7.67
CA ASP A 114 8.07 -19.47 7.87
C ASP A 114 8.73 -19.17 6.53
N THR A 115 8.38 -19.93 5.49
CA THR A 115 8.78 -19.70 4.11
C THR A 115 8.30 -18.32 3.63
N TRP A 116 7.03 -18.00 3.85
CA TRP A 116 6.49 -16.68 3.51
C TRP A 116 7.20 -15.55 4.26
N ARG A 117 7.38 -15.69 5.58
CA ARG A 117 8.02 -14.67 6.41
C ARG A 117 9.47 -14.41 5.95
N ALA A 118 10.23 -15.46 5.68
CA ALA A 118 11.61 -15.35 5.22
C ALA A 118 11.71 -14.62 3.88
N ALA A 119 10.80 -14.91 2.94
CA ALA A 119 10.77 -14.24 1.63
C ALA A 119 10.28 -12.78 1.70
N LEU A 120 9.34 -12.47 2.60
CA LEU A 120 8.75 -11.13 2.73
C LEU A 120 9.65 -10.17 3.50
N HIS A 121 10.41 -10.66 4.49
CA HIS A 121 11.20 -9.81 5.37
C HIS A 121 12.13 -8.81 4.65
N PRO A 122 12.99 -9.20 3.69
CA PRO A 122 13.84 -8.24 2.99
C PRO A 122 13.03 -7.19 2.20
N VAL A 123 11.92 -7.62 1.58
CA VAL A 123 11.04 -6.70 0.82
C VAL A 123 10.39 -5.67 1.74
N LEU A 124 9.87 -6.10 2.89
CA LEU A 124 9.22 -5.20 3.86
C LEU A 124 10.21 -4.21 4.48
N LEU A 125 11.43 -4.67 4.81
CA LEU A 125 12.47 -3.78 5.31
C LEU A 125 12.78 -2.67 4.30
N CYS A 126 13.09 -3.03 3.05
CA CYS A 126 13.44 -2.04 2.05
C CYS A 126 12.27 -1.11 1.70
N LEU A 127 11.04 -1.65 1.62
CA LEU A 127 9.83 -0.86 1.39
C LEU A 127 9.66 0.22 2.47
N HIS A 128 9.67 -0.18 3.74
CA HIS A 128 9.40 0.76 4.83
C HIS A 128 10.55 1.73 5.09
N GLU A 129 11.79 1.34 4.80
CA GLU A 129 12.94 2.24 4.85
C GLU A 129 12.87 3.31 3.74
N ALA A 130 12.42 2.94 2.53
CA ALA A 130 12.24 3.87 1.42
C ALA A 130 11.01 4.77 1.61
N ALA A 131 9.90 4.23 2.11
CA ALA A 131 8.68 4.98 2.37
C ALA A 131 8.76 5.94 3.56
N TYR A 132 9.85 5.90 4.34
CA TYR A 132 10.05 6.76 5.49
C TYR A 132 10.14 8.23 5.09
N ASP A 133 9.27 9.07 5.66
CA ASP A 133 9.21 10.50 5.41
C ASP A 133 10.36 11.24 6.13
N ARG A 134 11.56 11.14 5.52
CA ARG A 134 12.79 11.75 6.04
C ARG A 134 12.65 13.26 6.19
N ALA A 135 11.89 13.92 5.32
CA ALA A 135 11.74 15.37 5.35
C ALA A 135 10.94 15.82 6.58
N SER A 136 9.78 15.21 6.84
CA SER A 136 8.98 15.51 8.03
C SER A 136 9.72 15.11 9.30
N ALA A 137 10.34 13.92 9.33
CA ALA A 137 11.14 13.48 10.48
C ALA A 137 12.31 14.41 10.79
N TYR A 138 12.98 14.94 9.75
CA TYR A 138 14.03 15.93 9.91
C TYR A 138 13.48 17.25 10.47
N ALA A 139 12.38 17.76 9.92
CA ALA A 139 11.77 19.01 10.35
C ALA A 139 11.30 18.95 11.82
N GLU A 140 10.66 17.85 12.22
CA GLU A 140 10.24 17.62 13.60
C GLU A 140 11.44 17.48 14.54
N GLY A 141 12.46 16.71 14.14
CA GLY A 141 13.69 16.54 14.92
C GLY A 141 14.44 17.86 15.10
N HIS A 142 14.51 18.69 14.06
CA HIS A 142 15.13 20.01 14.12
C HIS A 142 14.37 20.92 15.07
N ALA A 143 13.05 21.03 14.91
CA ALA A 143 12.21 21.88 15.75
C ALA A 143 12.32 21.51 17.24
N GLY A 144 12.17 20.22 17.56
CA GLY A 144 12.27 19.74 18.94
C GLY A 144 13.64 19.97 19.58
N ALA A 145 14.72 19.70 18.84
CA ALA A 145 16.08 19.89 19.35
C ALA A 145 16.45 21.38 19.49
N ARG A 146 16.01 22.23 18.56
CA ARG A 146 16.17 23.68 18.63
C ARG A 146 15.44 24.25 19.85
N ASP A 147 14.18 23.87 20.06
CA ASP A 147 13.40 24.33 21.20
C ASP A 147 14.01 23.89 22.54
N TYR A 148 14.54 22.66 22.58
CA TYR A 148 15.31 22.16 23.72
C TYR A 148 16.56 23.02 23.99
N ALA A 149 17.37 23.31 22.96
CA ALA A 149 18.59 24.10 23.14
C ALA A 149 18.28 25.55 23.60
N LEU A 150 17.24 26.18 23.04
CA LEU A 150 16.76 27.49 23.50
C LEU A 150 16.33 27.45 24.97
N ALA A 151 15.58 26.43 25.38
CA ALA A 151 15.15 26.26 26.77
C ALA A 151 16.32 26.06 27.75
N ASN A 152 17.48 25.62 27.26
CA ASN A 152 18.69 25.40 28.05
C ASN A 152 19.71 26.55 27.93
N GLY A 153 19.29 27.71 27.42
CA GLY A 153 20.08 28.95 27.44
C GLY A 153 21.09 29.11 26.31
N HIS A 154 21.03 28.26 25.28
CA HIS A 154 21.82 28.46 24.07
C HIS A 154 21.31 29.68 23.29
N SER A 155 22.20 30.34 22.54
CA SER A 155 21.81 31.38 21.60
C SER A 155 20.98 30.81 20.45
N ALA A 156 20.25 31.67 19.73
CA ALA A 156 19.45 31.25 18.58
C ALA A 156 20.28 30.55 17.50
N ALA A 157 21.51 31.00 17.26
CA ALA A 157 22.40 30.39 16.26
C ALA A 157 22.94 29.02 16.72
N GLU A 158 23.28 28.88 17.99
CA GLU A 158 23.72 27.59 18.57
C GLU A 158 22.57 26.58 18.61
N ALA A 159 21.36 27.02 18.96
CA ALA A 159 20.18 26.17 18.99
C ALA A 159 19.78 25.70 17.59
N ASP A 160 19.90 26.56 16.58
CA ASP A 160 19.64 26.21 15.19
C ASP A 160 20.67 25.18 14.66
N ALA A 161 21.95 25.41 14.93
CA ALA A 161 23.02 24.48 14.59
C ALA A 161 22.82 23.10 15.27
N TYR A 162 22.47 23.10 16.56
CA TYR A 162 22.16 21.89 17.31
C TYR A 162 20.94 21.15 16.72
N GLY A 163 19.90 21.89 16.34
CA GLY A 163 18.71 21.34 15.68
C GLY A 163 19.08 20.59 14.39
N HIS A 164 19.92 21.19 13.54
CA HIS A 164 20.37 20.57 12.29
C HIS A 164 21.21 19.30 12.52
N GLU A 165 22.12 19.33 13.50
CA GLU A 165 22.95 18.18 13.84
C GLU A 165 22.10 17.01 14.36
N TYR A 166 21.21 17.29 15.32
CA TYR A 166 20.33 16.28 15.89
C TYR A 166 19.41 15.66 14.83
N ALA A 167 18.78 16.50 14.00
CA ALA A 167 17.88 16.03 12.94
C ALA A 167 18.60 15.12 11.92
N ARG A 168 19.86 15.44 11.58
CA ARG A 168 20.66 14.61 10.66
C ARG A 168 21.00 13.24 11.25
N LEU A 169 21.37 13.19 12.52
CA LEU A 169 21.71 11.92 13.20
C LEU A 169 20.47 11.06 13.44
N SER A 170 19.38 11.68 13.91
CA SER A 170 18.16 10.96 14.27
C SER A 170 17.37 10.47 13.05
N SER A 171 17.21 11.28 11.99
CA SER A 171 16.38 10.91 10.83
C SER A 171 16.85 9.63 10.11
N GLY A 172 18.17 9.42 9.97
CA GLY A 172 18.73 8.21 9.39
C GLY A 172 18.53 6.97 10.27
N ALA A 173 18.86 7.08 11.56
CA ALA A 173 18.67 5.99 12.52
C ALA A 173 17.20 5.60 12.68
N ASN A 174 16.31 6.61 12.69
CA ASN A 174 14.87 6.42 12.81
C ASN A 174 14.28 5.72 11.58
N ALA A 175 14.79 5.98 10.37
CA ALA A 175 14.32 5.31 9.16
C ALA A 175 14.52 3.79 9.23
N ARG A 176 15.70 3.35 9.67
CA ARG A 176 16.02 1.93 9.80
C ARG A 176 15.21 1.25 10.90
N ALA A 177 15.15 1.86 12.08
CA ALA A 177 14.37 1.32 13.20
C ALA A 177 12.87 1.25 12.88
N PHE A 178 12.36 2.24 12.14
CA PHE A 178 10.99 2.26 11.63
C PHE A 178 10.74 1.08 10.68
N ALA A 179 11.65 0.82 9.75
CA ALA A 179 11.54 -0.27 8.80
C ALA A 179 11.55 -1.65 9.48
N GLU A 180 12.45 -1.85 10.44
CA GLU A 180 12.55 -3.09 11.23
C GLU A 180 11.26 -3.35 12.02
N THR A 181 10.76 -2.34 12.72
CA THR A 181 9.50 -2.43 13.48
C THR A 181 8.32 -2.79 12.57
N HIS A 182 8.23 -2.20 11.38
CA HIS A 182 7.17 -2.52 10.42
C HIS A 182 7.31 -3.94 9.86
N ALA A 183 8.51 -4.36 9.48
CA ALA A 183 8.74 -5.70 8.97
C ALA A 183 8.44 -6.78 10.03
N GLU A 184 8.76 -6.53 11.29
CA GLU A 184 8.45 -7.42 12.42
C GLU A 184 6.96 -7.49 12.73
N ALA A 185 6.24 -6.36 12.63
CA ALA A 185 4.80 -6.32 12.88
C ALA A 185 3.98 -6.90 11.71
N LEU A 186 4.28 -6.53 10.48
CA LEU A 186 3.51 -6.92 9.28
C LEU A 186 3.90 -8.30 8.75
N GLY A 187 5.18 -8.66 8.81
CA GLY A 187 5.71 -9.90 8.22
C GLY A 187 4.97 -11.15 8.68
N PRO A 188 4.83 -11.41 10.00
CA PRO A 188 4.09 -12.56 10.51
C PRO A 188 2.61 -12.56 10.11
N ALA A 189 1.96 -11.39 10.09
CA ALA A 189 0.55 -11.26 9.73
C ALA A 189 0.31 -11.56 8.24
N LEU A 190 1.13 -10.98 7.35
CA LEU A 190 1.08 -11.26 5.91
C LEU A 190 1.39 -12.73 5.61
N ALA A 191 2.42 -13.29 6.25
CA ALA A 191 2.77 -14.69 6.08
C ALA A 191 1.64 -15.63 6.53
N ALA A 192 0.95 -15.31 7.64
CA ALA A 192 -0.20 -16.07 8.08
C ALA A 192 -1.37 -15.99 7.08
N ALA A 193 -1.67 -14.78 6.57
CA ALA A 193 -2.74 -14.59 5.60
C ALA A 193 -2.47 -15.33 4.28
N TYR A 194 -1.24 -15.23 3.74
CA TYR A 194 -0.87 -15.89 2.49
C TYR A 194 -0.76 -17.41 2.62
N ALA A 195 -0.24 -17.93 3.73
CA ALA A 195 -0.16 -19.38 3.95
C ALA A 195 -1.55 -20.05 4.02
N ALA A 196 -2.57 -19.30 4.47
CA ALA A 196 -3.92 -19.80 4.68
C ALA A 196 -4.94 -19.36 3.60
N ASP A 197 -4.53 -18.57 2.60
CA ASP A 197 -5.43 -17.88 1.65
C ASP A 197 -6.56 -17.10 2.37
N ASP A 198 -6.22 -16.47 3.50
CA ASP A 198 -7.18 -15.89 4.44
C ASP A 198 -7.44 -14.41 4.12
N CYS A 199 -8.57 -14.17 3.43
CA CYS A 199 -9.03 -12.84 3.05
C CYS A 199 -9.23 -11.87 4.25
N PRO A 200 -9.95 -12.25 5.33
CA PRO A 200 -10.02 -11.45 6.55
C PRO A 200 -8.65 -11.11 7.15
N ALA A 201 -7.77 -12.10 7.33
CA ALA A 201 -6.44 -11.87 7.91
C ALA A 201 -5.59 -10.94 7.02
N TYR A 202 -5.71 -11.07 5.68
CA TYR A 202 -5.05 -10.15 4.76
C TYR A 202 -5.60 -8.72 4.89
N ALA A 203 -6.92 -8.55 5.02
CA ALA A 203 -7.50 -7.23 5.23
C ALA A 203 -6.90 -6.55 6.48
N ASP A 204 -6.72 -7.31 7.56
CA ASP A 204 -6.16 -6.82 8.84
C ASP A 204 -4.66 -6.50 8.79
N THR A 205 -3.99 -6.78 7.67
CA THR A 205 -2.62 -6.27 7.42
C THR A 205 -2.59 -4.83 6.88
N TYR A 206 -3.75 -4.17 6.80
CA TYR A 206 -3.90 -2.79 6.29
C TYR A 206 -3.34 -2.60 4.87
N PRO A 207 -3.84 -3.34 3.86
CA PRO A 207 -3.28 -3.32 2.51
C PRO A 207 -3.31 -1.94 1.84
N GLY A 208 -4.26 -1.07 2.22
CA GLY A 208 -4.27 0.33 1.77
C GLY A 208 -3.09 1.16 2.29
N ALA A 209 -2.59 0.89 3.51
CA ALA A 209 -1.38 1.54 4.01
C ALA A 209 -0.13 1.02 3.29
N GLN A 210 -0.10 -0.27 2.94
CA GLN A 210 0.98 -0.87 2.16
C GLN A 210 1.05 -0.25 0.75
N VAL A 211 -0.09 -0.04 0.07
CA VAL A 211 -0.14 0.71 -1.21
C VAL A 211 0.52 2.07 -1.09
N ARG A 212 0.16 2.85 -0.07
CA ARG A 212 0.74 4.18 0.14
C ARG A 212 2.24 4.11 0.41
N ALA A 213 2.71 3.07 1.11
CA ALA A 213 4.13 2.86 1.28
C ALA A 213 4.83 2.58 -0.06
N VAL A 214 4.23 1.78 -0.95
CA VAL A 214 4.79 1.53 -2.30
C VAL A 214 4.84 2.82 -3.10
N VAL A 215 3.75 3.60 -3.13
CA VAL A 215 3.72 4.91 -3.82
C VAL A 215 4.82 5.83 -3.28
N ARG A 216 4.96 5.97 -1.95
CA ARG A 216 6.01 6.79 -1.33
C ARG A 216 7.43 6.30 -1.63
N ALA A 217 7.64 4.99 -1.69
CA ALA A 217 8.94 4.44 -2.05
C ALA A 217 9.28 4.74 -3.53
N SER A 218 8.29 4.73 -4.42
CA SER A 218 8.46 5.00 -5.85
C SER A 218 8.59 6.49 -6.19
N THR A 219 7.97 7.41 -5.44
CA THR A 219 8.03 8.87 -5.71
C THR A 219 9.43 9.46 -5.60
N ALA A 220 10.37 8.77 -4.95
CA ALA A 220 11.78 9.17 -4.94
C ALA A 220 12.45 9.09 -6.33
N ARG A 221 11.84 8.37 -7.29
CA ARG A 221 12.43 8.07 -8.61
C ARG A 221 11.49 8.27 -9.81
N ASP A 222 10.18 8.38 -9.57
CA ASP A 222 9.15 8.35 -10.61
C ASP A 222 8.34 9.67 -10.69
N ASP A 223 7.79 9.98 -11.87
CA ASP A 223 7.07 11.22 -12.20
C ASP A 223 5.61 11.25 -11.69
N GLY A 224 5.25 10.35 -10.78
CA GLY A 224 3.90 10.19 -10.23
C GLY A 224 3.08 9.07 -10.87
N SER A 225 3.67 8.25 -11.75
CA SER A 225 2.97 7.15 -12.45
C SER A 225 2.71 5.91 -11.58
N ALA A 226 3.43 5.72 -10.47
CA ALA A 226 3.32 4.54 -9.60
C ALA A 226 1.89 4.20 -9.13
N ALA A 227 1.10 5.20 -8.72
CA ALA A 227 -0.29 4.99 -8.30
C ALA A 227 -1.15 4.46 -9.46
N GLN A 228 -0.94 4.98 -10.67
CA GLN A 228 -1.62 4.53 -11.88
C GLN A 228 -1.20 3.11 -12.27
N HIS A 229 0.08 2.78 -12.21
CA HIS A 229 0.57 1.42 -12.44
C HIS A 229 -0.04 0.41 -11.47
N LEU A 230 -0.09 0.75 -10.18
CA LEU A 230 -0.73 -0.10 -9.16
C LEU A 230 -2.22 -0.29 -9.42
N ALA A 231 -2.92 0.78 -9.79
CA ALA A 231 -4.36 0.77 -10.04
C ALA A 231 -4.74 -0.07 -11.27
N GLU A 232 -4.00 0.07 -12.38
CA GLU A 232 -4.20 -0.73 -13.60
C GLU A 232 -3.77 -2.19 -13.41
N GLY A 233 -2.68 -2.42 -12.68
CA GLY A 233 -2.23 -3.75 -12.30
C GLY A 233 -3.28 -4.51 -11.48
N LEU A 234 -3.96 -3.83 -10.55
CA LEU A 234 -5.03 -4.45 -9.76
C LEU A 234 -6.22 -4.86 -10.62
N LEU A 235 -6.67 -4.00 -11.55
CA LEU A 235 -7.73 -4.36 -12.50
C LEU A 235 -7.33 -5.56 -13.35
N THR A 236 -6.09 -5.56 -13.85
CA THR A 236 -5.54 -6.68 -14.65
C THR A 236 -5.56 -7.98 -13.85
N ALA A 237 -5.08 -7.96 -12.61
CA ALA A 237 -5.03 -9.13 -11.74
C ALA A 237 -6.42 -9.68 -11.38
N LEU A 238 -7.41 -8.80 -11.21
CA LEU A 238 -8.81 -9.19 -10.98
C LEU A 238 -9.44 -9.88 -12.20
N THR A 239 -9.00 -9.54 -13.41
CA THR A 239 -9.48 -10.20 -14.66
C THR A 239 -8.68 -11.44 -15.06
N ALA A 240 -7.55 -11.73 -14.40
CA ALA A 240 -6.65 -12.80 -14.82
C ALA A 240 -7.35 -14.17 -14.76
N PRO A 241 -7.38 -14.96 -15.85
CA PRO A 241 -8.10 -16.23 -15.88
C PRO A 241 -7.52 -17.21 -14.87
N ARG A 242 -8.37 -17.94 -14.14
CA ARG A 242 -7.96 -19.08 -13.31
C ARG A 242 -7.38 -20.15 -14.24
N ARG A 243 -6.07 -20.37 -14.18
CA ARG A 243 -5.36 -21.40 -14.94
C ARG A 243 -5.20 -22.64 -14.09
#